data_AF-A0A1C5H3N5-F1
#
_entry.id   AF-A0A1C5H3N5-F1
#
_cell.length_a   1.000
_cell.length_b   1.000
_cell.length_c   1.000
_cell.angle_alpha   90.00
_cell.angle_beta   90.00
_cell.angle_gamma   90.00
#
_symmetry.space_group_name_H-M   'P 1'
#
loop_
_entity.id
_entity.type
_entity.pdbx_description
1 polymer ?
#
loop_
_entity_poly.entity_id
_entity_poly.type
_entity_poly.pdbx_seq_one_letter_code
_entity_poly.pdbx_strand_id
1 'polypeptide(L)'
;MLPVAALPLLLRFLDGIDASVARKLMRKIPWDESAITRELCDLLDEDYSEEYHLPYSLEQLRRDLGLAMPLASVDFTIETHQYSAQIENWVTQSDIGMVLKYEDSFVPTNSWTSSLLLQAKRLFPRGPGVQYSEASRFESSDPKQHGRIMNLNELLGCDLVKYLLYCPRPSSLDKLTAAKLAHLRNLSMNGDIFDFARGLALHRELEAGGQTLAAGVFVAKADEMPKTLAQTHGGIFKSTVPLSWLLTLEFADAGKFADLPFGVNRNHLDSERARIVDGILAGNEAVTQAIGVLAGRNANFAPLRVLPKHTISISISAGGQADPDRRLISNQ
;
A
#
# COMPACT_ATOMS: atom_id res chain seq x y z
N MET A 1 -8.39 -12.82 -11.29
CA MET A 1 -8.94 -11.80 -10.36
C MET A 1 -9.40 -12.51 -9.11
N LEU A 2 -9.27 -11.90 -7.94
CA LEU A 2 -9.85 -12.47 -6.74
C LEU A 2 -11.38 -12.45 -6.80
N PRO A 3 -12.05 -13.53 -6.38
CA PRO A 3 -13.49 -13.53 -6.23
C PRO A 3 -13.90 -12.62 -5.07
N VAL A 4 -15.09 -12.06 -5.19
CA VAL A 4 -15.67 -11.14 -4.20
C VAL A 4 -15.73 -11.74 -2.79
N ALA A 5 -15.81 -13.07 -2.67
CA ALA A 5 -15.81 -13.76 -1.38
C ALA A 5 -14.46 -13.69 -0.63
N ALA A 6 -13.34 -13.47 -1.33
CA ALA A 6 -12.02 -13.34 -0.73
C ALA A 6 -11.78 -11.95 -0.11
N LEU A 7 -12.50 -10.92 -0.59
CA LEU A 7 -12.25 -9.52 -0.18
C LEU A 7 -12.46 -9.29 1.33
N PRO A 8 -13.54 -9.78 1.96
CA PRO A 8 -13.72 -9.61 3.41
C PRO A 8 -12.63 -10.28 4.24
N LEU A 9 -12.06 -11.39 3.75
CA LEU A 9 -11.00 -12.12 4.45
C LEU A 9 -9.68 -11.32 4.43
N LEU A 10 -9.31 -10.79 3.26
CA LEU A 10 -8.15 -9.91 3.12
C LEU A 10 -8.31 -8.62 3.93
N LEU A 11 -9.47 -7.95 3.83
CA LEU A 11 -9.76 -6.75 4.61
C LEU A 11 -9.62 -7.01 6.11
N ARG A 12 -10.13 -8.14 6.60
CA ARG A 12 -10.04 -8.52 8.02
C ARG A 12 -8.59 -8.72 8.48
N PHE A 13 -7.77 -9.41 7.69
CA PHE A 13 -6.34 -9.59 7.99
C PHE A 13 -5.60 -8.25 8.04
N LEU A 14 -5.75 -7.45 6.99
CA LEU A 14 -5.09 -6.16 6.87
C LEU A 14 -5.59 -5.15 7.91
N ASP A 15 -6.86 -5.25 8.37
CA ASP A 15 -7.37 -4.45 9.48
C ASP A 15 -6.64 -4.76 10.79
N GLY A 16 -6.32 -6.03 11.05
CA GLY A 16 -5.53 -6.42 12.22
C GLY A 16 -4.14 -5.77 12.24
N ILE A 17 -3.47 -5.77 11.08
CA ILE A 17 -2.17 -5.10 10.89
C ILE A 17 -2.31 -3.59 11.11
N ASP A 18 -3.26 -2.96 10.42
CA ASP A 18 -3.52 -1.52 10.55
C ASP A 18 -3.81 -1.12 12.01
N ALA A 19 -4.62 -1.89 12.74
CA ALA A 19 -4.91 -1.66 14.15
C ALA A 19 -3.68 -1.78 15.04
N SER A 20 -2.75 -2.68 14.71
CA SER A 20 -1.49 -2.85 15.43
C SER A 20 -0.56 -1.67 15.22
N VAL A 21 -0.37 -1.25 13.97
CA VAL A 21 0.46 -0.12 13.57
C VAL A 21 -0.09 1.19 14.15
N ALA A 22 -1.39 1.44 14.00
CA ALA A 22 -2.04 2.67 14.48
C ALA A 22 -1.94 2.85 16.00
N ARG A 23 -1.96 1.76 16.78
CA ARG A 23 -1.80 1.81 18.25
C ARG A 23 -0.44 2.40 18.67
N LYS A 24 0.60 2.31 17.85
CA LYS A 24 1.93 2.86 18.17
C LYS A 24 1.92 4.39 18.24
N LEU A 25 0.99 5.04 17.55
CA LEU A 25 0.78 6.49 17.63
C LEU A 25 0.14 6.92 18.96
N MET A 26 -0.62 6.03 19.62
CA MET A 26 -1.33 6.33 20.86
C MET A 26 -0.48 6.11 22.13
N ARG A 27 0.78 5.71 21.99
CA ARG A 27 1.72 5.57 23.10
C ARG A 27 2.00 6.93 23.73
N LYS A 28 2.29 6.98 25.04
CA LYS A 28 2.73 8.21 25.75
C LYS A 28 3.86 8.96 25.01
N ILE A 29 4.77 8.20 24.40
CA ILE A 29 5.74 8.70 23.43
C ILE A 29 5.46 7.94 22.13
N PRO A 30 4.80 8.59 21.14
CA PRO A 30 4.52 7.97 19.86
C PRO A 30 5.80 7.54 19.18
N TRP A 31 5.75 6.42 18.47
CA TRP A 31 6.87 5.99 17.64
C TRP A 31 7.12 6.95 16.48
N ASP A 32 8.37 7.01 16.03
CA ASP A 32 8.72 7.73 14.81
C ASP A 32 8.31 6.96 13.56
N GLU A 33 8.40 7.62 12.40
CA GLU A 33 7.99 7.07 11.11
C GLU A 33 8.75 5.79 10.76
N SER A 34 10.06 5.77 11.03
CA SER A 34 10.92 4.62 10.74
C SER A 34 10.55 3.39 11.58
N ALA A 35 10.24 3.58 12.86
CA ALA A 35 9.85 2.49 13.76
C ALA A 35 8.45 1.96 13.42
N ILE A 36 7.50 2.82 13.07
CA ILE A 36 6.16 2.43 12.64
C ILE A 36 6.23 1.66 11.32
N THR A 37 7.02 2.14 10.36
CA THR A 37 7.24 1.46 9.07
C THR A 37 7.89 0.09 9.25
N ARG A 38 8.87 -0.04 10.15
CA ARG A 38 9.46 -1.35 10.46
C ARG A 38 8.42 -2.32 10.98
N GLU A 39 7.61 -1.93 11.95
CA GLU A 39 6.54 -2.79 12.48
C GLU A 39 5.53 -3.18 11.40
N LEU A 40 5.16 -2.26 10.50
CA LEU A 40 4.30 -2.59 9.37
C LEU A 40 4.94 -3.68 8.48
N CYS A 41 6.24 -3.60 8.24
CA CYS A 41 6.97 -4.63 7.50
C CYS A 41 6.96 -5.94 8.29
N ASP A 42 7.38 -5.95 9.56
CA ASP A 42 7.43 -7.16 10.38
C ASP A 42 6.05 -7.86 10.48
N LEU A 43 4.96 -7.09 10.53
CA LEU A 43 3.58 -7.62 10.56
C LEU A 43 3.10 -8.21 9.22
N LEU A 44 3.63 -7.71 8.10
CA LEU A 44 3.33 -8.20 6.76
C LEU A 44 4.28 -9.32 6.33
N ASP A 45 5.40 -9.51 7.05
CA ASP A 45 6.38 -10.55 6.78
C ASP A 45 5.88 -11.89 7.33
N GLU A 46 5.82 -12.91 6.48
CA GLU A 46 5.38 -14.24 6.89
C GLU A 46 6.21 -14.78 8.05
N ASP A 47 7.53 -14.58 7.99
CA ASP A 47 8.49 -15.13 8.95
C ASP A 47 8.35 -14.52 10.36
N TYR A 48 7.79 -13.31 10.47
CA TYR A 48 7.66 -12.58 11.74
C TYR A 48 6.21 -12.42 12.20
N SER A 49 5.23 -12.54 11.30
CA SER A 49 3.82 -12.27 11.59
C SER A 49 3.24 -13.08 12.76
N GLU A 50 3.75 -14.29 13.00
CA GLU A 50 3.31 -15.17 14.09
C GLU A 50 3.64 -14.60 15.48
N GLU A 51 4.72 -13.83 15.61
CA GLU A 51 5.17 -13.24 16.88
C GLU A 51 4.22 -12.14 17.38
N TYR A 52 3.47 -11.51 16.47
CA TYR A 52 2.65 -10.34 16.79
C TYR A 52 1.22 -10.67 17.24
N HIS A 53 0.84 -11.96 17.25
CA HIS A 53 -0.48 -12.45 17.70
C HIS A 53 -1.66 -11.62 17.19
N LEU A 54 -1.74 -11.43 15.87
CA LEU A 54 -2.84 -10.71 15.25
C LEU A 54 -4.20 -11.38 15.55
N PRO A 55 -5.29 -10.61 15.73
CA PRO A 55 -6.63 -11.16 15.98
C PRO A 55 -7.14 -12.09 14.86
N TYR A 56 -6.60 -11.91 13.65
CA TYR A 56 -6.81 -12.77 12.51
C TYR A 56 -5.45 -13.00 11.85
N SER A 57 -4.92 -14.22 11.96
CA SER A 57 -3.54 -14.54 11.54
C SER A 57 -3.45 -14.83 10.04
N LEU A 58 -2.22 -14.81 9.50
CA LEU A 58 -1.97 -15.21 8.11
C LEU A 58 -2.36 -16.67 7.86
N GLU A 59 -2.12 -17.57 8.82
CA GLU A 59 -2.56 -18.97 8.74
C GLU A 59 -4.09 -19.08 8.63
N GLN A 60 -4.83 -18.31 9.43
CA GLN A 60 -6.29 -18.26 9.35
C GLN A 60 -6.76 -17.71 8.01
N LEU A 61 -6.12 -16.64 7.52
CA LEU A 61 -6.39 -16.09 6.19
C LEU A 61 -6.22 -17.15 5.11
N ARG A 62 -5.09 -17.87 5.09
CA ARG A 62 -4.81 -18.93 4.11
C ARG A 62 -5.83 -20.06 4.18
N ARG A 63 -6.16 -20.52 5.38
CA ARG A 63 -7.17 -21.57 5.58
C ARG A 63 -8.54 -21.13 5.06
N ASP A 64 -9.01 -19.95 5.46
CA ASP A 64 -10.35 -19.47 5.12
C ASP A 64 -10.43 -19.10 3.63
N LEU A 65 -9.34 -18.60 3.03
CA LEU A 65 -9.22 -18.44 1.59
C LEU A 65 -9.23 -19.79 0.86
N GLY A 66 -8.54 -20.82 1.36
CA GLY A 66 -8.59 -22.17 0.79
C GLY A 66 -9.99 -22.78 0.80
N LEU A 67 -10.82 -22.42 1.80
CA LEU A 67 -12.23 -22.81 1.85
C LEU A 67 -13.10 -22.01 0.86
N ALA A 68 -12.87 -20.70 0.75
CA ALA A 68 -13.61 -19.82 -0.16
C ALA A 68 -13.21 -20.01 -1.64
N MET A 69 -11.96 -20.43 -1.87
CA MET A 69 -11.32 -20.63 -3.16
C MET A 69 -10.44 -21.88 -3.12
N PRO A 70 -11.01 -23.05 -3.41
CA PRO A 70 -10.22 -24.25 -3.61
C PRO A 70 -9.16 -23.98 -4.70
N LEU A 71 -7.88 -24.20 -4.38
CA LEU A 71 -6.71 -23.97 -5.25
C LEU A 71 -6.16 -22.53 -5.32
N ALA A 72 -6.56 -21.60 -4.45
CA ALA A 72 -5.86 -20.32 -4.31
C ALA A 72 -4.69 -20.41 -3.31
N SER A 73 -3.57 -19.76 -3.60
CA SER A 73 -2.51 -19.46 -2.61
C SER A 73 -2.36 -17.96 -2.42
N VAL A 74 -1.99 -17.56 -1.20
CA VAL A 74 -1.61 -16.18 -0.89
C VAL A 74 -0.31 -16.22 -0.12
N ASP A 75 0.66 -15.49 -0.65
CA ASP A 75 2.04 -15.45 -0.19
C ASP A 75 2.46 -13.99 0.00
N PHE A 76 2.97 -13.67 1.19
CA PHE A 76 3.51 -12.36 1.53
C PHE A 76 5.00 -12.53 1.76
N THR A 77 5.83 -11.83 0.99
CA THR A 77 7.29 -11.92 1.09
C THR A 77 7.85 -10.53 1.25
N ILE A 78 8.76 -10.34 2.20
CA ILE A 78 9.39 -9.04 2.44
C ILE A 78 10.90 -9.15 2.36
N GLU A 79 11.50 -8.24 1.61
CA GLU A 79 12.95 -8.07 1.54
C GLU A 79 13.32 -6.75 2.21
N THR A 80 14.25 -6.79 3.17
CA THR A 80 14.80 -5.57 3.79
C THR A 80 16.21 -5.32 3.29
N HIS A 81 16.49 -4.08 2.90
CA HIS A 81 17.77 -3.69 2.33
C HIS A 81 18.52 -2.70 3.23
N GLN A 82 19.84 -2.88 3.36
CA GLN A 82 20.70 -1.96 4.11
C GLN A 82 21.52 -1.09 3.16
N TYR A 83 21.15 0.18 3.04
CA TYR A 83 21.92 1.21 2.32
C TYR A 83 21.96 2.51 3.13
N SER A 84 22.89 3.42 2.81
CA SER A 84 22.91 4.73 3.47
C SER A 84 21.75 5.60 2.98
N ALA A 85 21.06 6.26 3.91
CA ALA A 85 19.91 7.13 3.59
C ALA A 85 20.27 8.24 2.58
N GLN A 86 21.54 8.67 2.55
CA GLN A 86 22.02 9.63 1.57
C GLN A 86 21.91 9.09 0.13
N ILE A 87 22.14 7.79 -0.10
CA ILE A 87 22.08 7.17 -1.43
C ILE A 87 20.62 6.93 -1.86
N GLU A 88 19.78 6.48 -0.92
CA GLU A 88 18.34 6.24 -1.12
C GLU A 88 17.58 7.52 -1.48
N ASN A 89 17.88 8.61 -0.77
CA ASN A 89 17.30 9.95 -0.94
C ASN A 89 17.51 10.59 -2.32
N TRP A 90 18.23 9.95 -3.25
CA TRP A 90 18.42 10.46 -4.61
C TRP A 90 17.69 9.65 -5.68
N VAL A 91 17.38 8.38 -5.40
CA VAL A 91 16.89 7.46 -6.44
C VAL A 91 15.46 7.04 -6.17
N THR A 92 15.15 6.59 -4.95
CA THR A 92 13.84 6.00 -4.65
C THR A 92 12.89 6.99 -4.00
N GLN A 93 13.41 7.91 -3.18
CA GLN A 93 12.61 8.87 -2.39
C GLN A 93 11.52 8.20 -1.53
N SER A 94 11.66 6.91 -1.21
CA SER A 94 10.59 6.07 -0.66
C SER A 94 11.13 5.14 0.42
N ASP A 95 10.40 5.02 1.53
CA ASP A 95 10.72 4.08 2.61
C ASP A 95 10.36 2.63 2.25
N ILE A 96 9.33 2.43 1.42
CA ILE A 96 8.85 1.11 1.00
C ILE A 96 8.68 1.06 -0.52
N GLY A 97 9.21 0.03 -1.15
CA GLY A 97 8.79 -0.46 -2.45
C GLY A 97 7.75 -1.55 -2.28
N MET A 98 6.70 -1.56 -3.09
CA MET A 98 5.64 -2.55 -3.01
C MET A 98 5.39 -3.16 -4.38
N VAL A 99 5.46 -4.48 -4.45
CA VAL A 99 5.22 -5.28 -5.65
C VAL A 99 3.99 -6.16 -5.38
N LEU A 100 2.93 -5.94 -6.14
CA LEU A 100 1.70 -6.72 -6.09
C LEU A 100 1.66 -7.66 -7.28
N LYS A 101 1.57 -8.96 -7.06
CA LYS A 101 1.63 -9.96 -8.11
C LYS A 101 0.40 -10.86 -8.04
N TYR A 102 -0.32 -10.95 -9.16
CA TYR A 102 -1.38 -11.91 -9.33
C TYR A 102 -0.99 -12.93 -10.39
N GLU A 103 -1.02 -14.20 -10.05
CA GLU A 103 -0.74 -15.31 -10.97
C GLU A 103 -2.01 -16.12 -11.20
N ASP A 104 -2.37 -16.32 -12.46
CA ASP A 104 -3.51 -17.15 -12.85
C ASP A 104 -3.02 -18.36 -13.64
N SER A 105 -2.92 -19.50 -12.97
CA SER A 105 -2.45 -20.75 -13.57
C SER A 105 -3.45 -21.30 -14.60
N PHE A 106 -4.72 -20.91 -14.52
CA PHE A 106 -5.75 -21.35 -15.47
C PHE A 106 -5.80 -20.48 -16.71
N VAL A 107 -5.66 -19.17 -16.56
CA VAL A 107 -5.68 -18.20 -17.64
C VAL A 107 -4.47 -17.27 -17.50
N PRO A 108 -3.27 -17.68 -17.94
CA PRO A 108 -2.03 -16.93 -17.71
C PRO A 108 -2.06 -15.48 -18.22
N THR A 109 -2.86 -15.19 -19.25
CA THR A 109 -3.07 -13.83 -19.77
C THR A 109 -3.73 -12.88 -18.77
N ASN A 110 -4.32 -13.40 -17.68
CA ASN A 110 -4.88 -12.63 -16.58
C ASN A 110 -3.84 -12.34 -15.47
N SER A 111 -2.63 -12.90 -15.56
CA SER A 111 -1.57 -12.65 -14.59
C SER A 111 -0.98 -11.26 -14.76
N TRP A 112 -0.58 -10.62 -13.66
CA TRP A 112 -0.14 -9.23 -13.67
C TRP A 112 0.77 -8.91 -12.49
N THR A 113 1.65 -7.89 -12.64
CA THR A 113 2.51 -7.37 -11.57
C THR A 113 2.45 -5.84 -11.47
N SER A 114 2.06 -5.29 -10.32
CA SER A 114 1.95 -3.85 -10.03
C SER A 114 3.06 -3.42 -9.11
N SER A 115 3.49 -2.18 -9.26
CA SER A 115 4.66 -1.64 -8.61
C SER A 115 4.35 -0.25 -8.06
N LEU A 116 4.62 -0.01 -6.78
CA LEU A 116 4.35 1.24 -6.08
C LEU A 116 5.55 1.62 -5.21
N LEU A 117 5.83 2.92 -5.11
CA LEU A 117 6.80 3.46 -4.15
C LEU A 117 6.03 4.25 -3.09
N LEU A 118 6.33 4.01 -1.81
CA LEU A 118 5.62 4.58 -0.67
C LEU A 118 6.59 5.34 0.24
N GLN A 119 6.36 6.63 0.38
CA GLN A 119 7.05 7.49 1.34
C GLN A 119 6.20 7.61 2.61
N ALA A 120 6.73 7.13 3.73
CA ALA A 120 6.02 7.14 5.00
C ALA A 120 5.98 8.54 5.62
N LYS A 121 4.83 8.88 6.23
CA LYS A 121 4.60 10.08 7.04
C LYS A 121 3.68 9.76 8.20
N ARG A 122 3.96 10.31 9.38
CA ARG A 122 3.10 10.15 10.55
C ARG A 122 2.38 11.43 10.93
N LEU A 123 1.20 11.26 11.52
CA LEU A 123 0.47 12.35 12.13
C LEU A 123 1.07 12.73 13.50
N PHE A 124 1.12 14.01 13.79
CA PHE A 124 1.64 14.55 15.05
C PHE A 124 0.49 14.97 15.99
N PRO A 125 0.58 14.62 17.28
CA PRO A 125 -0.40 15.05 18.28
C PRO A 125 -0.31 16.56 18.51
N ARG A 126 -1.39 17.16 19.01
CA ARG A 126 -1.43 18.59 19.35
C ARG A 126 -1.22 18.81 20.84
N GLY A 127 -0.33 19.73 21.17
CA GLY A 127 -0.16 20.24 22.53
C GLY A 127 0.57 19.29 23.48
N PRO A 128 0.59 19.60 24.80
CA PRO A 128 1.21 18.76 25.80
C PRO A 128 0.35 17.50 26.03
N GLY A 129 0.89 16.34 25.66
CA GLY A 129 0.20 15.05 25.74
C GLY A 129 -0.09 14.46 24.35
N VAL A 130 -0.41 13.17 24.31
CA VAL A 130 -0.69 12.45 23.07
C VAL A 130 -2.17 12.56 22.77
N GLN A 131 -2.57 13.76 22.35
CA GLN A 131 -3.93 14.08 21.96
C GLN A 131 -3.98 14.40 20.47
N TYR A 132 -4.78 13.63 19.76
CA TYR A 132 -5.02 13.83 18.34
C TYR A 132 -6.41 14.43 18.13
N SER A 133 -6.51 15.32 17.16
CA SER A 133 -7.76 15.97 16.75
C SER A 133 -7.87 15.94 15.24
N GLU A 134 -9.01 16.36 14.70
CA GLU A 134 -9.22 16.49 13.26
C GLU A 134 -8.21 17.45 12.60
N ALA A 135 -7.64 18.36 13.39
CA ALA A 135 -6.69 19.37 12.96
C ALA A 135 -5.21 19.01 13.25
N SER A 136 -4.94 17.82 13.78
CA SER A 136 -3.59 17.25 13.84
C SER A 136 -3.00 17.15 12.42
N ARG A 137 -1.67 17.30 12.30
CA ARG A 137 -0.98 17.51 11.03
C ARG A 137 0.16 16.52 10.83
N PHE A 138 0.53 16.31 9.57
CA PHE A 138 1.77 15.66 9.20
C PHE A 138 2.90 16.71 9.26
N GLU A 139 3.64 16.77 10.36
CA GLU A 139 4.68 17.78 10.61
C GLU A 139 6.04 17.38 10.02
N SER A 140 6.10 17.02 8.74
CA SER A 140 7.38 16.87 8.02
C SER A 140 7.22 16.62 6.52
N SER A 141 6.31 17.32 5.83
CA SER A 141 6.43 17.43 4.37
C SER A 141 7.65 18.31 4.08
N ASP A 142 8.87 17.76 4.15
CA ASP A 142 10.09 18.43 3.70
C ASP A 142 9.83 18.92 2.27
N PRO A 143 9.73 20.24 2.03
CA PRO A 143 9.39 20.75 0.71
C PRO A 143 10.39 20.30 -0.35
N LYS A 144 11.65 20.03 0.05
CA LYS A 144 12.67 19.51 -0.85
C LYS A 144 12.40 18.04 -1.19
N GLN A 145 12.03 17.21 -0.22
CA GLN A 145 11.63 15.81 -0.46
C GLN A 145 10.38 15.75 -1.34
N HIS A 146 9.36 16.55 -1.04
CA HIS A 146 8.15 16.62 -1.84
C HIS A 146 8.46 17.06 -3.28
N GLY A 147 9.29 18.09 -3.47
CA GLY A 147 9.73 18.51 -4.80
C GLY A 147 10.47 17.40 -5.57
N ARG A 148 11.35 16.63 -4.90
CA ARG A 148 12.03 15.48 -5.53
C ARG A 148 11.06 14.37 -5.94
N ILE A 149 10.06 14.09 -5.10
CA ILE A 149 9.00 13.11 -5.39
C ILE A 149 8.19 13.56 -6.63
N MET A 150 7.76 14.82 -6.67
CA MET A 150 7.02 15.36 -7.81
C MET A 150 7.82 15.31 -9.10
N ASN A 151 9.11 15.68 -9.05
CA ASN A 151 10.01 15.60 -10.21
C ASN A 151 10.18 14.15 -10.71
N LEU A 152 10.27 13.17 -9.80
CA LEU A 152 10.39 11.76 -10.18
C LEU A 152 9.10 11.25 -10.85
N ASN A 153 7.94 11.59 -10.30
CA ASN A 153 6.65 11.24 -10.90
C ASN A 153 6.48 11.91 -12.28
N GLU A 154 6.89 13.18 -12.43
CA GLU A 154 6.87 13.89 -13.71
C GLU A 154 7.80 13.23 -14.74
N LEU A 155 9.02 12.89 -14.33
CA LEU A 155 10.02 12.23 -15.18
C LEU A 155 9.51 10.88 -15.73
N LEU A 156 8.85 10.10 -14.88
CA LEU A 156 8.28 8.80 -15.25
C LEU A 156 6.90 8.93 -15.93
N GLY A 157 6.29 10.11 -15.86
CA GLY A 157 4.95 10.39 -16.38
C GLY A 157 3.86 9.55 -15.70
N CYS A 158 4.04 9.17 -14.44
CA CYS A 158 3.06 8.45 -13.64
C CYS A 158 3.17 8.78 -12.15
N ASP A 159 2.07 8.61 -11.40
CA ASP A 159 2.03 8.77 -9.94
C ASP A 159 2.59 7.52 -9.24
N LEU A 160 3.89 7.27 -9.45
CA LEU A 160 4.59 6.09 -8.93
C LEU A 160 4.80 6.18 -7.42
N VAL A 161 5.33 7.33 -6.97
CA VAL A 161 5.61 7.58 -5.56
C VAL A 161 4.38 8.18 -4.90
N LYS A 162 3.91 7.53 -3.84
CA LYS A 162 2.75 7.92 -3.04
C LYS A 162 3.15 8.10 -1.59
N TYR A 163 2.31 8.76 -0.80
CA TYR A 163 2.52 8.87 0.64
C TYR A 163 1.79 7.77 1.39
N LEU A 164 2.49 7.09 2.29
CA LEU A 164 1.91 6.19 3.28
C LEU A 164 1.73 6.95 4.60
N LEU A 165 0.48 7.18 5.00
CA LEU A 165 0.10 8.05 6.09
C LEU A 165 -0.32 7.24 7.32
N TYR A 166 0.43 7.38 8.40
CA TYR A 166 0.08 6.80 9.70
C TYR A 166 -0.75 7.77 10.53
N CYS A 167 -1.95 7.32 10.90
CA CYS A 167 -2.97 8.05 11.64
C CYS A 167 -3.46 7.22 12.85
N PRO A 168 -3.87 7.87 13.95
CA PRO A 168 -4.61 7.17 14.99
C PRO A 168 -5.98 6.75 14.46
N ARG A 169 -6.46 5.57 14.88
CA ARG A 169 -7.82 5.13 14.52
C ARG A 169 -8.86 5.99 15.22
N PRO A 170 -10.00 6.32 14.58
CA PRO A 170 -11.09 7.07 15.20
C PRO A 170 -11.58 6.47 16.52
N SER A 171 -11.53 5.15 16.68
CA SER A 171 -11.90 4.45 17.93
C SER A 171 -10.99 4.77 19.12
N SER A 172 -9.78 5.26 18.87
CA SER A 172 -8.84 5.72 19.92
C SER A 172 -8.93 7.23 20.21
N LEU A 173 -9.79 7.96 19.50
CA LEU A 173 -9.95 9.41 19.66
C LEU A 173 -11.13 9.73 20.59
N ASP A 174 -11.24 11.00 20.97
CA ASP A 174 -12.44 11.47 21.66
C ASP A 174 -13.68 11.34 20.76
N LYS A 175 -14.85 11.21 21.39
CA LYS A 175 -16.12 10.95 20.69
C LYS A 175 -16.47 12.01 19.66
N LEU A 176 -16.15 13.28 19.92
CA LEU A 176 -16.49 14.38 19.02
C LEU A 176 -15.62 14.33 17.77
N THR A 177 -14.31 14.14 17.94
CA THR A 177 -13.38 13.96 16.81
C THR A 177 -13.76 12.74 16.00
N ALA A 178 -14.00 11.59 16.65
CA ALA A 178 -14.39 10.36 15.96
C ALA A 178 -15.67 10.54 15.13
N ALA A 179 -16.69 11.21 15.67
CA ALA A 179 -17.94 11.51 14.98
C ALA A 179 -17.74 12.46 13.79
N LYS A 180 -16.93 13.52 13.94
CA LYS A 180 -16.57 14.41 12.82
C LYS A 180 -15.88 13.66 11.69
N LEU A 181 -14.89 12.82 12.01
CA LEU A 181 -14.16 12.05 11.00
C LEU A 181 -15.09 11.07 10.27
N ALA A 182 -16.01 10.42 10.99
CA ALA A 182 -17.03 9.57 10.39
C ALA A 182 -17.95 10.35 9.43
N HIS A 183 -18.40 11.53 9.83
CA HIS A 183 -19.21 12.41 8.98
C HIS A 183 -18.48 12.79 7.69
N LEU A 184 -17.20 13.20 7.79
CA LEU A 184 -16.38 13.56 6.62
C LEU A 184 -16.18 12.38 5.66
N ARG A 185 -15.92 11.16 6.18
CA ARG A 185 -15.83 9.95 5.35
C ARG A 185 -17.13 9.73 4.57
N ASN A 186 -18.26 9.74 5.27
CA ASN A 186 -19.56 9.46 4.67
C ASN A 186 -19.92 10.49 3.58
N LEU A 187 -19.61 11.76 3.81
CA LEU A 187 -19.78 12.80 2.79
C LEU A 187 -18.93 12.53 1.54
N SER A 188 -17.70 12.04 1.71
CA SER A 188 -16.82 11.78 0.57
C SER A 188 -17.29 10.60 -0.28
N MET A 189 -17.82 9.56 0.37
CA MET A 189 -18.26 8.30 -0.28
C MET A 189 -19.65 8.37 -0.91
N ASN A 190 -20.40 9.46 -0.73
CA ASN A 190 -21.79 9.59 -1.17
C ASN A 190 -21.98 9.40 -2.71
N GLY A 191 -20.91 9.50 -3.51
CA GLY A 191 -20.96 9.31 -4.97
C GLY A 191 -20.47 7.94 -5.48
N ASP A 192 -19.86 7.11 -4.63
CA ASP A 192 -18.99 6.00 -5.07
C ASP A 192 -19.62 4.59 -4.95
N ILE A 193 -20.91 4.49 -4.62
CA ILE A 193 -21.56 3.24 -4.18
C ILE A 193 -21.90 2.28 -5.34
N PHE A 194 -21.71 2.67 -6.61
CA PHE A 194 -22.28 1.96 -7.77
C PHE A 194 -21.33 1.05 -8.57
N ASP A 195 -20.16 0.73 -8.03
CA ASP A 195 -19.27 -0.27 -8.64
C ASP A 195 -19.64 -1.70 -8.17
N PHE A 196 -19.75 -2.69 -9.05
CA PHE A 196 -20.34 -4.00 -8.71
C PHE A 196 -19.59 -4.75 -7.59
N ALA A 197 -18.26 -4.89 -7.69
CA ALA A 197 -17.48 -5.60 -6.67
C ALA A 197 -17.12 -4.68 -5.49
N ARG A 198 -16.62 -3.48 -5.79
CA ARG A 198 -16.23 -2.48 -4.78
C ARG A 198 -17.43 -1.92 -4.03
N GLY A 199 -18.49 -1.54 -4.71
CA GLY A 199 -19.72 -1.03 -4.11
C GLY A 199 -20.42 -2.07 -3.24
N LEU A 200 -20.43 -3.35 -3.64
CA LEU A 200 -20.95 -4.42 -2.78
C LEU A 200 -20.09 -4.64 -1.53
N ALA A 201 -18.76 -4.66 -1.67
CA ALA A 201 -17.86 -4.77 -0.52
C ALA A 201 -18.00 -3.54 0.40
N LEU A 202 -18.06 -2.34 -0.17
CA LEU A 202 -18.25 -1.08 0.56
C LEU A 202 -19.59 -1.04 1.28
N HIS A 203 -20.67 -1.49 0.63
CA HIS A 203 -21.99 -1.60 1.24
C HIS A 203 -21.96 -2.50 2.47
N ARG A 204 -21.41 -3.72 2.32
CA ARG A 204 -21.28 -4.67 3.44
C ARG A 204 -20.43 -4.10 4.58
N GLU A 205 -19.35 -3.40 4.24
CA GLU A 205 -18.50 -2.76 5.24
C GLU A 205 -19.24 -1.65 5.99
N LEU A 206 -20.03 -0.83 5.30
CA LEU A 206 -20.84 0.22 5.91
C LEU A 206 -21.93 -0.37 6.83
N GLU A 207 -22.55 -1.48 6.43
CA GLU A 207 -23.48 -2.24 7.28
C GLU A 207 -22.81 -2.81 8.54
N ALA A 208 -21.55 -3.26 8.42
CA ALA A 208 -20.75 -3.76 9.53
C ALA A 208 -20.14 -2.66 10.43
N GLY A 209 -20.42 -1.38 10.15
CA GLY A 209 -19.97 -0.24 10.95
C GLY A 209 -18.68 0.43 10.48
N GLY A 210 -18.13 0.03 9.33
CA GLY A 210 -17.04 0.77 8.66
C GLY A 210 -15.68 0.72 9.35
N GLN A 211 -15.33 -0.39 9.99
CA GLN A 211 -14.09 -0.52 10.75
C GLN A 211 -12.84 -0.35 9.87
N THR A 212 -12.83 -0.98 8.70
CA THR A 212 -11.70 -0.93 7.76
C THR A 212 -11.62 0.40 7.00
N LEU A 213 -12.70 1.16 6.97
CA LEU A 213 -12.74 2.56 6.47
C LEU A 213 -12.30 3.56 7.54
N ALA A 214 -12.49 3.23 8.81
CA ALA A 214 -11.94 3.91 9.97
C ALA A 214 -10.49 3.46 10.26
N ALA A 215 -9.72 3.27 9.20
CA ALA A 215 -8.32 2.83 9.23
C ALA A 215 -7.38 3.83 9.93
N GLY A 216 -6.19 3.35 10.26
CA GLY A 216 -5.06 4.13 10.75
C GLY A 216 -3.90 4.21 9.75
N VAL A 217 -3.94 3.50 8.64
CA VAL A 217 -2.93 3.54 7.58
C VAL A 217 -3.61 3.85 6.26
N PHE A 218 -3.21 4.97 5.64
CA PHE A 218 -3.74 5.43 4.37
C PHE A 218 -2.65 5.58 3.34
N VAL A 219 -3.00 5.45 2.06
CA VAL A 219 -2.16 5.82 0.93
C VAL A 219 -2.76 7.07 0.30
N ALA A 220 -1.92 8.06 0.01
CA ALA A 220 -2.32 9.33 -0.61
C ALA A 220 -1.47 9.59 -1.85
N LYS A 221 -2.05 10.26 -2.85
CA LYS A 221 -1.27 10.72 -4.00
C LYS A 221 -0.23 11.75 -3.57
N ALA A 222 0.85 11.85 -4.33
CA ALA A 222 1.88 12.84 -4.05
C ALA A 222 1.36 14.28 -4.22
N ASP A 223 0.61 14.55 -5.30
CA ASP A 223 0.09 15.87 -5.68
C ASP A 223 -1.07 16.36 -4.79
N GLU A 224 -1.86 15.43 -4.26
CA GLU A 224 -3.01 15.70 -3.39
C GLU A 224 -2.76 15.34 -1.91
N MET A 225 -1.49 15.35 -1.46
CA MET A 225 -1.14 14.96 -0.09
C MET A 225 -1.95 15.74 0.97
N PRO A 226 -2.75 15.06 1.82
CA PRO A 226 -3.51 15.71 2.86
C PRO A 226 -2.59 16.26 3.95
N LYS A 227 -2.92 17.43 4.48
CA LYS A 227 -2.16 18.10 5.55
C LYS A 227 -2.68 17.77 6.94
N THR A 228 -3.93 17.33 7.06
CA THR A 228 -4.58 17.05 8.34
C THR A 228 -5.35 15.75 8.34
N LEU A 229 -5.64 15.23 9.54
CA LEU A 229 -6.48 14.04 9.71
C LEU A 229 -7.90 14.23 9.13
N ALA A 230 -8.47 15.42 9.26
CA ALA A 230 -9.75 15.75 8.63
C ALA A 230 -9.68 15.63 7.10
N GLN A 231 -8.60 16.10 6.48
CA GLN A 231 -8.42 16.02 5.03
C GLN A 231 -8.21 14.58 4.57
N THR A 232 -7.46 13.77 5.34
CA THR A 232 -7.32 12.34 5.07
C THR A 232 -8.69 11.66 5.02
N HIS A 233 -9.49 11.77 6.09
CA HIS A 233 -10.81 11.13 6.11
C HIS A 233 -11.83 11.75 5.14
N GLY A 234 -11.79 13.07 4.92
CA GLY A 234 -12.65 13.76 3.96
C GLY A 234 -12.29 13.49 2.50
N GLY A 235 -11.07 13.03 2.23
CA GLY A 235 -10.58 12.66 0.90
C GLY A 235 -10.61 11.16 0.61
N ILE A 236 -11.28 10.35 1.44
CA ILE A 236 -11.30 8.90 1.28
C ILE A 236 -11.86 8.50 -0.09
N PHE A 237 -11.17 7.58 -0.76
CA PHE A 237 -11.34 7.15 -2.15
C PHE A 237 -11.16 8.22 -3.25
N LYS A 238 -10.81 9.46 -2.90
CA LYS A 238 -10.53 10.54 -3.86
C LYS A 238 -9.06 10.93 -3.90
N SER A 239 -8.55 11.41 -2.77
CA SER A 239 -7.15 11.82 -2.58
C SER A 239 -6.38 10.91 -1.63
N THR A 240 -7.10 10.10 -0.84
CA THR A 240 -6.53 9.04 -0.02
C THR A 240 -7.34 7.75 -0.09
N VAL A 241 -6.75 6.61 0.25
CA VAL A 241 -7.41 5.31 0.37
C VAL A 241 -6.82 4.55 1.56
N PRO A 242 -7.61 3.83 2.37
CA PRO A 242 -7.03 2.94 3.38
C PRO A 242 -6.11 1.90 2.72
N LEU A 243 -4.97 1.60 3.34
CA LEU A 243 -4.02 0.63 2.76
C LEU A 243 -4.68 -0.74 2.53
N SER A 244 -5.50 -1.19 3.49
CA SER A 244 -6.24 -2.45 3.39
C SER A 244 -7.15 -2.50 2.16
N TRP A 245 -7.82 -1.38 1.86
CA TRP A 245 -8.69 -1.22 0.70
C TRP A 245 -7.90 -1.14 -0.59
N LEU A 246 -6.79 -0.40 -0.63
CA LEU A 246 -5.91 -0.35 -1.81
C LEU A 246 -5.48 -1.75 -2.22
N LEU A 247 -4.88 -2.50 -1.28
CA LEU A 247 -4.38 -3.85 -1.55
C LEU A 247 -5.49 -4.79 -2.00
N THR A 248 -6.63 -4.78 -1.29
CA THR A 248 -7.75 -5.66 -1.61
C THR A 248 -8.36 -5.37 -2.99
N LEU A 249 -8.52 -4.09 -3.33
CA LEU A 249 -9.12 -3.68 -4.61
C LEU A 249 -8.19 -3.94 -5.80
N GLU A 250 -6.88 -3.74 -5.65
CA GLU A 250 -5.90 -4.08 -6.68
C GLU A 250 -6.04 -5.55 -7.12
N PHE A 251 -6.22 -6.49 -6.16
CA PHE A 251 -6.42 -7.91 -6.47
C PHE A 251 -7.83 -8.27 -6.94
N ALA A 252 -8.85 -7.48 -6.58
CA ALA A 252 -10.22 -7.69 -6.96
C ALA A 252 -10.46 -7.41 -8.46
N ASP A 253 -9.87 -6.34 -9.00
CA ASP A 253 -10.18 -5.88 -10.36
C ASP A 253 -8.94 -5.54 -11.18
N ALA A 254 -8.08 -6.56 -11.36
CA ALA A 254 -6.89 -6.66 -12.23
C ALA A 254 -6.65 -5.48 -13.22
N GLY A 255 -6.27 -4.31 -12.70
CA GLY A 255 -5.96 -3.13 -13.51
C GLY A 255 -7.15 -2.39 -14.15
N LYS A 256 -8.42 -2.77 -13.92
CA LYS A 256 -9.59 -1.92 -14.28
C LYS A 256 -9.84 -0.82 -13.26
N PHE A 257 -9.30 -0.96 -12.06
CA PHE A 257 -9.11 0.16 -11.12
C PHE A 257 -7.98 1.12 -11.53
N ALA A 258 -7.54 1.08 -12.79
CA ALA A 258 -6.78 2.16 -13.42
C ALA A 258 -7.43 3.55 -13.28
N ASP A 259 -8.76 3.60 -13.05
CA ASP A 259 -9.52 4.83 -12.76
C ASP A 259 -9.59 5.17 -11.26
N LEU A 260 -9.15 4.27 -10.36
CA LEU A 260 -8.91 4.68 -8.98
C LEU A 260 -7.69 5.61 -8.96
N PRO A 261 -7.74 6.68 -8.17
CA PRO A 261 -6.66 7.68 -8.10
C PRO A 261 -5.30 7.12 -7.64
N PHE A 262 -5.20 5.82 -7.32
CA PHE A 262 -4.06 5.19 -6.67
C PHE A 262 -3.46 4.00 -7.43
N GLY A 263 -4.12 3.49 -8.47
CA GLY A 263 -3.52 2.47 -9.33
C GLY A 263 -2.49 3.10 -10.26
N VAL A 264 -1.35 2.43 -10.48
CA VAL A 264 -0.52 2.77 -11.65
C VAL A 264 -1.28 2.29 -12.87
N ASN A 265 -1.91 3.20 -13.60
CA ASN A 265 -2.65 2.89 -14.82
C ASN A 265 -1.68 2.31 -15.86
N ARG A 266 -1.59 0.98 -15.92
CA ARG A 266 -0.66 0.27 -16.81
C ARG A 266 -1.01 0.41 -18.29
N ASN A 267 -2.25 0.78 -18.60
CA ASN A 267 -2.66 1.05 -19.97
C ASN A 267 -2.07 2.38 -20.50
N HIS A 268 -1.51 3.23 -19.62
CA HIS A 268 -0.90 4.51 -19.97
C HIS A 268 0.63 4.53 -19.85
N LEU A 269 1.25 3.52 -19.26
CA LEU A 269 2.70 3.37 -19.30
C LEU A 269 3.08 2.56 -20.54
N ASP A 270 3.90 3.15 -21.39
CA ASP A 270 4.59 2.36 -22.42
C ASP A 270 5.43 1.26 -21.75
N SER A 271 5.72 0.19 -22.50
CA SER A 271 6.47 -0.96 -22.00
C SER A 271 7.86 -0.61 -21.48
N GLU A 272 8.39 0.55 -21.83
CA GLU A 272 9.71 1.03 -21.43
C GLU A 272 9.67 1.63 -20.02
N ARG A 273 8.69 2.48 -19.71
CA ARG A 273 8.51 3.04 -18.37
C ARG A 273 8.16 1.99 -17.34
N ALA A 274 7.33 1.00 -17.69
CA ALA A 274 7.06 -0.13 -16.81
C ALA A 274 8.36 -0.87 -16.43
N ARG A 275 9.26 -1.10 -17.40
CA ARG A 275 10.58 -1.69 -17.14
C ARG A 275 11.48 -0.81 -16.28
N ILE A 276 11.38 0.52 -16.40
CA ILE A 276 12.10 1.45 -15.54
C ILE A 276 11.59 1.33 -14.10
N VAL A 277 10.27 1.34 -13.89
CA VAL A 277 9.67 1.20 -12.55
C VAL A 277 10.10 -0.12 -11.90
N ASP A 278 9.93 -1.23 -12.61
CA ASP A 278 10.33 -2.54 -12.12
C ASP A 278 11.85 -2.61 -11.92
N GLY A 279 12.61 -1.91 -12.77
CA GLY A 279 14.06 -1.74 -12.63
C GLY A 279 14.46 -1.01 -11.35
N ILE A 280 13.71 0.01 -10.92
CA ILE A 280 13.96 0.70 -9.63
C ILE A 280 13.73 -0.27 -8.47
N LEU A 281 12.60 -0.99 -8.47
CA LEU A 281 12.24 -1.93 -7.41
C LEU A 281 13.08 -3.20 -7.39
N ALA A 282 13.64 -3.62 -8.52
CA ALA A 282 14.61 -4.71 -8.60
C ALA A 282 16.05 -4.25 -8.31
N GLY A 283 16.29 -2.95 -8.26
CA GLY A 283 17.61 -2.35 -8.05
C GLY A 283 18.53 -2.58 -9.24
N ASN A 284 17.97 -2.53 -10.46
CA ASN A 284 18.71 -2.62 -11.70
C ASN A 284 19.66 -1.41 -11.82
N GLU A 285 20.96 -1.70 -11.78
CA GLU A 285 22.01 -0.67 -11.75
C GLU A 285 21.97 0.29 -12.93
N ALA A 286 21.61 -0.18 -14.12
CA ALA A 286 21.52 0.68 -15.30
C ALA A 286 20.36 1.69 -15.17
N VAL A 287 19.24 1.24 -14.61
CA VAL A 287 18.05 2.06 -14.40
C VAL A 287 18.28 3.07 -13.27
N THR A 288 18.84 2.64 -12.15
CA THR A 288 19.13 3.52 -11.01
C THR A 288 20.19 4.57 -11.35
N GLN A 289 21.18 4.24 -12.19
CA GLN A 289 22.16 5.19 -12.69
C GLN A 289 21.53 6.21 -13.66
N ALA A 290 20.70 5.76 -14.60
CA ALA A 290 20.03 6.65 -15.55
C ALA A 290 19.15 7.68 -14.83
N ILE A 291 18.37 7.24 -13.84
CA ILE A 291 17.56 8.14 -13.00
C ILE A 291 18.45 9.07 -12.18
N GLY A 292 19.55 8.57 -11.61
CA GLY A 292 20.51 9.39 -10.88
C GLY A 292 21.11 10.52 -11.73
N VAL A 293 21.47 10.24 -12.99
CA VAL A 293 21.97 11.26 -13.94
C VAL A 293 20.87 12.26 -14.28
N LEU A 294 19.65 11.80 -14.56
CA LEU A 294 18.48 12.65 -14.84
C LEU A 294 18.11 13.54 -13.65
N ALA A 295 18.31 13.05 -12.42
CA ALA A 295 18.14 13.80 -11.18
C ALA A 295 19.30 14.78 -10.88
N GLY A 296 20.25 14.95 -11.79
CA GLY A 296 21.31 15.96 -11.72
C GLY A 296 22.62 15.49 -11.07
N ARG A 297 22.89 14.17 -11.03
CA ARG A 297 24.15 13.63 -10.51
C ARG A 297 25.22 13.57 -11.61
N ASN A 298 26.47 13.84 -11.24
CA ASN A 298 27.62 13.62 -12.13
C ASN A 298 27.74 12.13 -12.49
N ALA A 299 27.98 11.82 -13.77
CA ALA A 299 28.03 10.48 -14.35
C ALA A 299 29.11 9.52 -13.77
N ASN A 300 29.90 9.95 -12.78
CA ASN A 300 31.06 9.23 -12.25
C ASN A 300 30.82 8.61 -10.85
N PHE A 301 29.59 8.30 -10.47
CA PHE A 301 29.35 7.52 -9.25
C PHE A 301 29.55 6.03 -9.52
N ALA A 302 30.16 5.32 -8.56
CA ALA A 302 30.33 3.88 -8.61
C ALA A 302 28.98 3.19 -8.87
N PRO A 303 28.95 2.06 -9.61
CA PRO A 303 27.73 1.29 -9.80
C PRO A 303 27.18 0.89 -8.43
N LEU A 304 25.98 1.37 -8.12
CA LEU A 304 25.30 1.11 -6.85
C LEU A 304 23.90 0.60 -7.16
N ARG A 305 23.65 -0.64 -6.75
CA ARG A 305 22.31 -1.19 -6.62
C ARG A 305 21.61 -0.43 -5.47
N VAL A 306 20.61 0.39 -5.82
CA VAL A 306 19.83 1.16 -4.86
C VAL A 306 18.40 0.65 -4.91
N LEU A 307 17.92 0.19 -3.77
CA LEU A 307 16.55 -0.27 -3.55
C LEU A 307 15.91 0.63 -2.49
N PRO A 308 14.56 0.67 -2.43
CA PRO A 308 13.88 1.18 -1.25
C PRO A 308 14.36 0.44 0.00
N LYS A 309 14.29 1.07 1.17
CA LYS A 309 14.71 0.44 2.42
C LYS A 309 14.01 -0.90 2.70
N HIS A 310 12.74 -1.01 2.34
CA HIS A 310 11.96 -2.25 2.42
C HIS A 310 11.27 -2.51 1.08
N THR A 311 11.26 -3.75 0.61
CA THR A 311 10.50 -4.19 -0.56
C THR A 311 9.49 -5.24 -0.11
N ILE A 312 8.20 -4.94 -0.26
CA ILE A 312 7.09 -5.82 0.11
C ILE A 312 6.52 -6.43 -1.16
N SER A 313 6.59 -7.76 -1.29
CA SER A 313 6.00 -8.52 -2.38
C SER A 313 4.76 -9.26 -1.89
N ILE A 314 3.60 -8.95 -2.46
CA ILE A 314 2.34 -9.62 -2.14
C ILE A 314 1.94 -10.42 -3.38
N SER A 315 1.95 -11.74 -3.27
CA SER A 315 1.62 -12.65 -4.35
C SER A 315 0.33 -13.39 -4.06
N ILE A 316 -0.59 -13.38 -5.01
CA ILE A 316 -1.84 -14.15 -4.95
C ILE A 316 -1.91 -15.01 -6.19
N SER A 317 -1.98 -16.32 -6.01
CA SER A 317 -2.10 -17.26 -7.11
C SER A 317 -3.50 -17.90 -7.14
N ALA A 318 -4.03 -18.09 -8.35
CA ALA A 318 -5.22 -18.86 -8.60
C ALA A 318 -4.86 -20.11 -9.42
N GLY A 319 -5.21 -21.28 -8.89
CA GLY A 319 -4.84 -22.57 -9.42
C GLY A 319 -3.51 -23.04 -8.84
N GLY A 320 -3.48 -24.27 -8.34
CA GLY A 320 -2.24 -24.87 -7.85
C GLY A 320 -1.18 -24.86 -8.96
N GLN A 321 0.10 -24.81 -8.59
CA GLN A 321 1.18 -25.06 -9.55
C GLN A 321 0.82 -26.37 -10.26
N ALA A 322 0.44 -26.29 -11.53
CA ALA A 322 0.32 -27.49 -12.34
C ALA A 322 1.70 -28.13 -12.26
N ASP A 323 1.74 -29.32 -11.65
CA ASP A 323 2.91 -30.19 -11.62
C ASP A 323 3.62 -30.04 -12.97
N PRO A 324 4.89 -29.57 -13.03
CA PRO A 324 5.54 -29.26 -14.30
C PRO A 324 5.48 -30.43 -15.29
N ASP A 325 5.34 -31.66 -14.78
CA ASP A 325 5.17 -32.90 -15.55
C ASP A 325 3.78 -33.09 -16.18
N ARG A 326 2.75 -32.35 -15.76
CA ARG A 326 1.39 -32.41 -16.36
C ARG A 326 1.20 -31.55 -17.60
N ARG A 327 2.19 -30.72 -17.98
CA ARG A 327 2.14 -29.93 -19.24
C ARG A 327 2.29 -30.77 -20.52
N LEU A 328 2.44 -32.09 -20.41
CA LEU A 328 2.67 -32.98 -21.56
C LEU A 328 1.43 -33.73 -22.09
N ILE A 329 0.22 -33.47 -21.58
CA ILE A 329 -0.99 -34.17 -22.06
C ILE A 329 -2.05 -33.16 -22.54
N SER A 330 -1.71 -32.33 -23.52
CA SER A 330 -2.72 -31.61 -24.30
C SER A 330 -2.23 -31.27 -25.71
N ASN A 331 -1.46 -32.18 -26.32
CA ASN A 331 -1.18 -32.23 -27.75
C ASN A 331 -1.25 -33.69 -28.21
N GLN A 332 -2.46 -34.27 -28.17
CA GLN A 332 -2.86 -35.40 -28.99
C GLN A 332 -4.27 -35.13 -29.51
#